data_AF-A0A3A1WUH4-F1
#
_entry.id   AF-A0A3A1WUH4-F1
#
_cell.length_a   1.000
_cell.length_b   1.000
_cell.length_c   1.000
_cell.angle_alpha   90.00
_cell.angle_beta   90.00
_cell.angle_gamma   90.00
#
_symmetry.space_group_name_H-M   'P 1'
#
loop_
_entity.id
_entity.type
_entity.pdbx_description
1 polymer ?
#
loop_
_entity_poly.entity_id
_entity_poly.type
_entity_poly.pdbx_seq_one_letter_code
_entity_poly.pdbx_strand_id
1 'polypeptide(L)'
;FIYRQFLLDICEIRNRNKDDATKYADKRISHVYFLVDQPFREWLANIKPKDSMNERCTQWRNTLYNILINEAEVMLKNATLRDFTGLVGEKSKKNPAKNIVIAYNIFISRLKKLSGK
;
A
#
# COMPACT_ATOMS: atom_id res chain seq x y z
N PHE A 1 4.57 3.44 8.19
CA PHE A 1 4.45 3.50 6.72
C PHE A 1 3.57 2.34 6.21
N ILE A 2 2.28 2.59 5.96
CA ILE A 2 1.27 1.54 5.66
C ILE A 2 1.62 0.73 4.39
N TYR A 3 1.93 1.41 3.29
CA TYR A 3 2.31 0.77 2.03
C TYR A 3 3.66 0.04 2.13
N ARG A 4 4.65 0.60 2.84
CA ARG A 4 5.93 -0.09 3.10
C ARG A 4 5.70 -1.41 3.81
N GLN A 5 4.86 -1.44 4.86
CA GLN A 5 4.59 -2.67 5.59
C GLN A 5 3.96 -3.72 4.68
N PHE A 6 3.00 -3.34 3.84
CA PHE A 6 2.42 -4.24 2.84
C PHE A 6 3.50 -4.85 1.92
N LEU A 7 4.41 -4.04 1.39
CA LEU A 7 5.51 -4.51 0.54
C LEU A 7 6.44 -5.50 1.26
N LEU A 8 6.73 -5.24 2.54
CA LEU A 8 7.54 -6.14 3.37
C LEU A 8 6.81 -7.46 3.64
N ASP A 9 5.50 -7.42 3.91
CA ASP A 9 4.67 -8.62 4.10
C ASP A 9 4.70 -9.50 2.83
N ILE A 10 4.62 -8.89 1.63
CA ILE A 10 4.76 -9.62 0.35
C ILE A 10 6.16 -10.22 0.20
N CYS A 11 7.21 -9.50 0.58
CA CYS A 11 8.58 -10.01 0.50
C CYS A 11 8.80 -11.19 1.46
N GLU A 12 8.21 -11.14 2.64
CA GLU A 12 8.25 -12.21 3.64
C GLU A 12 7.54 -13.47 3.12
N ILE A 13 6.34 -13.33 2.55
CA ILE A 13 5.60 -14.43 1.90
C ILE A 13 6.46 -15.10 0.81
N ARG A 14 7.23 -14.29 0.06
CA ARG A 14 8.13 -14.73 -1.00
C ARG A 14 9.49 -15.24 -0.51
N ASN A 15 9.74 -15.23 0.81
CA ASN A 15 11.02 -15.60 1.44
C ASN A 15 12.22 -14.87 0.85
N ARG A 16 12.05 -13.56 0.60
CA ARG A 16 13.17 -12.68 0.26
C ARG A 16 13.96 -12.37 1.53
N ASN A 17 15.28 -12.29 1.41
CA ASN A 17 16.11 -11.79 2.51
C ASN A 17 15.78 -10.31 2.81
N LYS A 18 16.22 -9.84 3.97
CA LYS A 18 15.89 -8.50 4.48
C LYS A 18 16.41 -7.37 3.57
N ASP A 19 17.59 -7.53 2.99
CA ASP A 19 18.20 -6.49 2.16
C ASP A 19 17.48 -6.35 0.82
N ASP A 20 17.14 -7.47 0.19
CA ASP A 20 16.36 -7.50 -1.05
C ASP A 20 14.93 -7.02 -0.82
N ALA A 21 14.32 -7.37 0.32
CA ALA A 21 13.02 -6.85 0.71
C ALA A 21 13.04 -5.32 0.89
N THR A 22 14.10 -4.79 1.50
CA THR A 22 14.29 -3.35 1.70
C THR A 22 14.46 -2.63 0.37
N LYS A 23 15.38 -3.12 -0.49
CA LYS A 23 15.60 -2.56 -1.85
C LYS A 23 14.32 -2.61 -2.70
N TYR A 24 13.58 -3.72 -2.64
CA TYR A 24 12.30 -3.84 -3.33
C TYR A 24 11.29 -2.82 -2.82
N ALA A 25 11.18 -2.67 -1.51
CA ALA A 25 10.25 -1.72 -0.91
C ALA A 25 10.61 -0.27 -1.26
N ASP A 26 11.89 0.08 -1.22
CA ASP A 26 12.38 1.42 -1.56
C ASP A 26 12.09 1.74 -3.04
N LYS A 27 12.40 0.83 -3.97
CA LYS A 27 12.08 1.01 -5.39
C LYS A 27 10.59 1.24 -5.63
N ARG A 28 9.72 0.49 -4.96
CA ARG A 28 8.26 0.63 -5.08
C ARG A 28 7.75 1.93 -4.46
N ILE A 29 8.32 2.36 -3.34
CA ILE A 29 7.98 3.63 -2.73
C ILE A 29 8.40 4.81 -3.62
N SER A 30 9.60 4.77 -4.21
CA SER A 30 10.03 5.78 -5.19
C SER A 30 9.09 5.83 -6.39
N HIS A 31 8.63 4.68 -6.89
CA HIS A 31 7.64 4.63 -7.96
C HIS A 31 6.31 5.26 -7.55
N VAL A 32 5.80 4.99 -6.34
CA VAL A 32 4.59 5.65 -5.84
C VAL A 32 4.79 7.15 -5.71
N TYR A 33 5.94 7.63 -5.22
CA TYR A 33 6.22 9.07 -5.18
C TYR A 33 6.20 9.70 -6.57
N PHE A 34 6.74 9.00 -7.58
CA PHE A 34 6.66 9.44 -8.97
C PHE A 34 5.20 9.53 -9.46
N LEU A 35 4.38 8.51 -9.20
CA LEU A 35 2.95 8.52 -9.56
C LEU A 35 2.15 9.62 -8.83
N VAL A 36 2.56 9.96 -7.62
CA VAL A 36 1.93 10.96 -6.76
C VAL A 36 2.31 12.39 -7.16
N ASP A 37 3.51 12.62 -7.70
CA ASP A 37 4.07 13.96 -7.93
C ASP A 37 3.17 14.84 -8.81
N GLN A 38 2.80 14.37 -9.99
CA GLN A 38 1.95 15.15 -10.90
C GLN A 38 0.54 15.41 -10.31
N PRO A 39 -0.23 14.39 -9.87
CA PRO A 39 -1.53 14.62 -9.25
C PRO A 39 -1.48 15.54 -8.03
N PHE A 40 -0.39 15.47 -7.25
CA PHE A 40 -0.21 16.35 -6.09
C PHE A 40 -0.02 17.81 -6.50
N ARG A 41 0.83 18.07 -7.50
CA ARG A 41 1.06 19.42 -8.03
C ARG A 41 -0.22 20.00 -8.63
N GLU A 42 -0.94 19.21 -9.41
CA GLU A 42 -2.22 19.60 -10.00
C GLU A 42 -3.27 19.88 -8.94
N TRP A 43 -3.39 19.03 -7.92
CA TRP A 43 -4.28 19.26 -6.79
C TRP A 43 -3.94 20.57 -6.07
N LEU A 44 -2.65 20.81 -5.78
CA LEU A 44 -2.17 21.99 -5.07
C LEU A 44 -2.42 23.28 -5.86
N ALA A 45 -2.14 23.28 -7.17
CA ALA A 45 -2.35 24.43 -8.05
C ALA A 45 -3.82 24.83 -8.19
N ASN A 46 -4.74 23.88 -7.98
CA ASN A 46 -6.18 24.09 -8.11
C ASN A 46 -6.86 24.56 -6.81
N ILE A 47 -6.12 24.73 -5.70
CA ILE A 47 -6.67 25.27 -4.44
C ILE A 47 -6.87 26.78 -4.57
N LYS A 48 -8.09 27.23 -4.31
CA LYS A 48 -8.50 28.64 -4.32
C LYS A 48 -8.73 29.14 -2.90
N PRO A 49 -8.60 30.46 -2.64
CA PRO A 49 -8.76 31.03 -1.30
C PRO A 49 -10.13 30.77 -0.64
N LYS A 50 -11.18 30.52 -1.43
CA LYS A 50 -12.55 30.28 -0.96
C LYS A 50 -12.85 28.79 -0.70
N ASP A 51 -11.93 27.89 -1.04
CA ASP A 51 -12.20 26.46 -0.93
C ASP A 51 -12.19 25.99 0.52
N SER A 52 -13.04 25.01 0.82
CA SER A 52 -13.01 24.33 2.12
C SER A 52 -11.73 23.50 2.24
N MET A 53 -10.94 23.80 3.26
CA MET A 53 -9.76 23.01 3.61
C MET A 53 -10.10 21.52 3.78
N ASN A 54 -11.23 21.21 4.40
CA ASN A 54 -11.66 19.83 4.63
C ASN A 54 -11.99 19.10 3.31
N GLU A 55 -12.67 19.77 2.38
CA GLU A 55 -12.99 19.20 1.07
C GLU A 55 -11.73 18.95 0.25
N ARG A 56 -10.81 19.93 0.20
CA ARG A 56 -9.53 19.78 -0.51
C ARG A 56 -8.67 18.67 0.07
N CYS A 57 -8.57 18.58 1.39
CA CYS A 57 -7.88 17.47 2.07
C CYS A 57 -8.54 16.12 1.76
N THR A 58 -9.87 16.06 1.71
CA THR A 58 -10.60 14.82 1.37
C THR A 58 -10.37 14.40 -0.07
N GLN A 59 -10.41 15.34 -1.02
CA GLN A 59 -10.08 15.10 -2.43
C GLN A 59 -8.66 14.54 -2.57
N TRP A 60 -7.69 15.12 -1.87
CA TRP A 60 -6.32 14.63 -1.89
C TRP A 60 -6.19 13.21 -1.33
N ARG A 61 -6.77 12.96 -0.15
CA ARG A 61 -6.76 11.64 0.48
C ARG A 61 -7.37 10.58 -0.44
N ASN A 62 -8.46 10.91 -1.15
CA ASN A 62 -9.08 10.03 -2.12
C ASN A 62 -8.17 9.73 -3.32
N THR A 63 -7.47 10.75 -3.83
CA THR A 63 -6.51 10.59 -4.94
C THR A 63 -5.36 9.66 -4.53
N LEU A 64 -4.75 9.91 -3.37
CA LEU A 64 -3.69 9.08 -2.82
C LEU A 64 -4.17 7.64 -2.53
N TYR A 65 -5.37 7.49 -1.96
CA TYR A 65 -6.02 6.19 -1.72
C TYR A 65 -6.12 5.38 -3.01
N ASN A 66 -6.60 6.00 -4.09
CA ASN A 66 -6.78 5.32 -5.37
C ASN A 66 -5.44 4.90 -6.00
N ILE A 67 -4.41 5.76 -5.96
CA ILE A 67 -3.06 5.42 -6.46
C ILE A 67 -2.51 4.20 -5.72
N LEU A 68 -2.60 4.20 -4.39
CA LEU A 68 -2.07 3.13 -3.54
C LEU A 68 -2.83 1.81 -3.71
N ILE A 69 -4.15 1.86 -3.93
CA ILE A 69 -4.95 0.67 -4.21
C ILE A 69 -4.63 0.09 -5.57
N ASN A 70 -4.55 0.91 -6.60
CA ASN A 70 -4.22 0.45 -7.94
C ASN A 70 -2.89 -0.31 -7.95
N GLU A 71 -1.87 0.21 -7.27
CA GLU A 71 -0.59 -0.47 -7.11
C GLU A 71 -0.71 -1.81 -6.36
N ALA A 72 -1.49 -1.85 -5.27
CA ALA A 72 -1.71 -3.08 -4.51
C ALA A 72 -2.52 -4.12 -5.31
N GLU A 73 -3.51 -3.70 -6.10
CA GLU A 73 -4.29 -4.56 -6.98
C GLU A 73 -3.44 -5.15 -8.11
N VAL A 74 -2.53 -4.36 -8.70
CA VAL A 74 -1.58 -4.86 -9.68
C VAL A 74 -0.70 -5.96 -9.06
N MET A 75 -0.28 -5.82 -7.81
CA MET A 75 0.47 -6.88 -7.12
C MET A 75 -0.38 -8.13 -6.87
N LEU A 76 -1.65 -7.97 -6.50
CA LEU A 76 -2.58 -9.08 -6.28
C LEU A 76 -2.90 -9.83 -7.59
N LYS A 77 -3.07 -9.10 -8.70
CA LYS A 77 -3.33 -9.68 -10.03
C LYS A 77 -2.12 -10.46 -10.56
N ASN A 78 -0.91 -10.01 -10.24
CA ASN A 78 0.35 -10.67 -10.64
C ASN A 78 0.88 -11.63 -9.56
N ALA A 79 0.01 -12.07 -8.65
CA ALA A 79 0.38 -12.95 -7.54
C ALA A 79 0.66 -14.38 -8.04
N THR A 80 1.67 -15.00 -7.45
CA THR A 80 2.03 -16.40 -7.72
C THR A 80 1.25 -17.36 -6.82
N LEU A 81 1.24 -18.66 -7.14
CA LEU A 81 0.64 -19.68 -6.27
C LEU A 81 1.19 -19.60 -4.83
N ARG A 82 2.50 -19.35 -4.69
CA ARG A 82 3.15 -19.13 -3.39
C ARG A 82 2.56 -17.95 -2.63
N ASP A 83 2.24 -16.85 -3.33
CA ASP A 83 1.67 -15.65 -2.71
C ASP A 83 0.28 -15.96 -2.10
N PHE A 84 -0.50 -16.83 -2.74
CA PHE A 84 -1.80 -17.29 -2.25
C PHE A 84 -1.71 -18.34 -1.15
N THR A 85 -0.83 -19.34 -1.30
CA THR A 85 -0.59 -20.35 -0.25
C THR A 85 -0.02 -19.71 1.01
N GLY A 86 0.91 -18.77 0.84
CA GLY A 86 1.48 -18.01 1.94
C GLY A 86 2.39 -18.81 2.87
N LEU A 87 2.60 -18.27 4.06
CA LEU A 87 3.27 -18.91 5.18
C LEU A 87 2.21 -19.53 6.09
N VAL A 88 2.32 -20.85 6.31
CA VAL A 88 1.51 -21.58 7.27
C VAL A 88 2.00 -21.19 8.66
N GLY A 89 1.15 -20.51 9.44
CA GLY A 89 1.47 -20.20 10.84
C GLY A 89 1.53 -21.48 11.66
N GLU A 90 2.55 -21.63 12.51
CA GLU A 90 2.54 -22.70 13.52
C GLU A 90 1.36 -22.50 14.47
N LYS A 91 0.66 -23.60 14.82
CA LYS A 91 -0.51 -23.59 15.72
C LYS A 91 -0.21 -22.97 17.10
N SER A 92 1.05 -22.83 17.48
CA SER A 92 1.53 -22.18 18.71
C SER A 92 1.88 -20.70 18.51
N LYS A 93 0.86 -19.87 18.27
CA LYS A 93 0.73 -18.45 18.71
C LYS A 93 1.89 -17.44 18.55
N LYS A 94 2.92 -17.64 17.71
CA LYS A 94 3.92 -16.57 17.44
C LYS A 94 3.91 -16.00 16.03
N ASN A 95 3.49 -16.77 15.02
CA ASN A 95 3.40 -16.28 13.64
C ASN A 95 2.02 -16.60 13.06
N PRO A 96 1.11 -15.61 12.96
CA PRO A 96 -0.16 -15.82 12.27
C PRO A 96 0.10 -16.19 10.81
N ALA A 97 -0.80 -16.96 10.21
CA ALA A 97 -0.74 -17.26 8.78
C ALA A 97 -0.70 -15.96 7.97
N LYS A 98 0.18 -15.91 6.96
CA LYS A 98 0.36 -14.75 6.09
C LYS A 98 0.24 -15.18 4.64
N ASN A 99 -0.68 -14.58 3.90
CA ASN A 99 -0.74 -14.69 2.45
C ASN A 99 -1.08 -13.31 1.84
N ILE A 100 -1.02 -13.21 0.52
CA ILE A 100 -1.23 -11.94 -0.17
C ILE A 100 -2.63 -11.36 0.06
N VAL A 101 -3.66 -12.21 0.21
CA VAL A 101 -5.04 -11.78 0.46
C VAL A 101 -5.17 -11.17 1.86
N ILE A 102 -4.57 -11.80 2.88
CA ILE A 102 -4.54 -11.29 4.25
C ILE A 102 -3.76 -9.97 4.30
N ALA A 103 -2.57 -9.92 3.68
CA ALA A 103 -1.75 -8.72 3.62
C ALA A 103 -2.48 -7.57 2.92
N TYR A 104 -3.16 -7.85 1.80
CA TYR A 104 -3.98 -6.89 1.08
C TYR A 104 -5.15 -6.38 1.94
N ASN A 105 -5.89 -7.26 2.60
CA ASN A 105 -7.01 -6.84 3.46
C ASN A 105 -6.57 -5.97 4.64
N ILE A 106 -5.45 -6.32 5.29
CA ILE A 106 -4.83 -5.50 6.35
C ILE A 106 -4.43 -4.14 5.80
N PHE A 107 -3.81 -4.11 4.62
CA PHE A 107 -3.42 -2.89 3.94
C PHE A 107 -4.63 -1.99 3.65
N ILE A 108 -5.67 -2.52 3.02
CA ILE A 108 -6.91 -1.79 2.72
C ILE A 108 -7.56 -1.26 4.00
N SER A 109 -7.66 -2.07 5.06
CA SER A 109 -8.23 -1.65 6.34
C SER A 109 -7.47 -0.45 6.93
N ARG A 110 -6.14 -0.49 6.93
CA ARG A 110 -5.30 0.61 7.42
C ARG A 110 -5.43 1.86 6.54
N LEU A 111 -5.52 1.67 5.22
CA LEU A 111 -5.60 2.76 4.26
C LEU A 111 -6.96 3.48 4.32
N LYS A 112 -8.07 2.75 4.52
CA LYS A 112 -9.41 3.32 4.74
C LYS A 112 -9.44 4.22 5.97
N LYS A 113 -8.91 3.73 7.10
CA LYS A 113 -8.77 4.51 8.34
C LYS A 113 -8.01 5.83 8.13
N LEU A 114 -6.95 5.82 7.32
CA LEU A 114 -6.18 7.04 7.01
C LEU A 114 -6.93 8.01 6.10
N SER A 115 -7.81 7.50 5.25
CA SER A 115 -8.56 8.29 4.27
C SER A 115 -9.88 8.84 4.83
N GLY A 116 -10.24 8.48 6.06
CA GLY A 116 -11.55 8.82 6.64
C GLY A 116 -12.71 8.09 5.96
N LYS A 117 -12.44 6.94 5.34
CA LYS A 117 -13.42 6.04 4.71
C LYS A 117 -13.79 4.89 5.62
#